data_AF-A0A942VB80-F1
#
_entry.id   AF-A0A942VB80-F1
#
_cell.length_a   1.000
_cell.length_b   1.000
_cell.length_c   1.000
_cell.angle_alpha   90.00
_cell.angle_beta   90.00
_cell.angle_gamma   90.00
#
_symmetry.space_group_name_H-M   'P 1'
#
loop_
_entity.id
_entity.type
_entity.pdbx_description
1 polymer ?
#
loop_
_entity_poly.entity_id
_entity_poly.type
_entity_poly.pdbx_seq_one_letter_code
_entity_poly.pdbx_strand_id
1 'polypeptide(L)'
;MSEYSYYRALAVSNRLYDTYVVRGESLGVLGQKGGWSACQLYRYFAGLDFPKLNTLTALAKVLDVSVCWLIDGGQKRPHQNSKIDFDTIINDKPKNKSVPPKLQTISSRLRHGHQQDISLMTAFDYEELFDISADKLFIREQGE
;
A
#
# COMPACT_ATOMS: atom_id res chain seq x y z
N MET A 1 15.55 4.93 7.04
CA MET A 1 14.08 4.82 7.16
C MET A 1 13.62 6.09 7.83
N SER A 2 12.63 6.80 7.28
CA SER A 2 12.09 7.98 7.95
C SER A 2 11.03 7.57 8.95
N GLU A 3 10.95 8.33 10.05
CA GLU A 3 9.91 8.20 11.05
C GLU A 3 8.53 8.50 10.45
N TYR A 4 8.47 9.40 9.46
CA TYR A 4 7.28 9.70 8.66
C TYR A 4 6.67 8.46 7.99
N SER A 5 7.46 7.74 7.17
CA SER A 5 6.98 6.56 6.45
C SER A 5 6.47 5.47 7.39
N TYR A 6 7.10 5.31 8.55
CA TYR A 6 6.71 4.33 9.55
C TYR A 6 5.34 4.65 10.15
N TYR A 7 5.11 5.87 10.64
CA TYR A 7 3.81 6.24 11.21
C TYR A 7 2.69 6.25 10.17
N ARG A 8 2.98 6.62 8.91
CA ARG A 8 2.02 6.51 7.81
C ARG A 8 1.60 5.05 7.60
N ALA A 9 2.54 4.12 7.57
CA ALA A 9 2.24 2.69 7.43
C ALA A 9 1.51 2.11 8.64
N LEU A 10 1.87 2.54 9.86
CA LEU A 10 1.15 2.14 11.07
C LEU A 10 -0.31 2.63 11.04
N ALA A 11 -0.58 3.84 10.54
CA ALA A 11 -1.93 4.33 10.37
C ALA A 11 -2.75 3.49 9.37
N VAL A 12 -2.10 2.89 8.35
CA VAL A 12 -2.75 1.92 7.45
C VAL A 12 -3.08 0.63 8.18
N SER A 13 -2.13 0.09 8.97
CA SER A 13 -2.36 -1.10 9.80
C SER A 13 -3.54 -0.93 10.77
N ASN A 14 -3.63 0.22 11.43
CA ASN A 14 -4.76 0.53 12.33
C ASN A 14 -6.10 0.53 11.57
N ARG A 15 -6.16 1.17 10.39
CA ARG A 15 -7.38 1.18 9.56
C ARG A 15 -7.77 -0.20 9.05
N LEU A 16 -6.80 -1.04 8.70
CA LEU A 16 -7.04 -2.44 8.36
C LEU A 16 -7.64 -3.20 9.55
N TYR A 17 -7.06 -3.04 10.74
CA TYR A 17 -7.55 -3.66 11.97
C TYR A 17 -8.98 -3.21 12.31
N ASP A 18 -9.24 -1.90 12.33
CA ASP A 18 -10.56 -1.34 12.65
C ASP A 18 -11.63 -1.84 11.67
N THR A 19 -11.29 -1.92 10.38
CA THR A 19 -12.20 -2.45 9.36
C THR A 19 -12.46 -3.94 9.55
N TYR A 20 -11.43 -4.70 9.89
CA TYR A 20 -11.55 -6.12 10.21
C TYR A 20 -12.45 -6.35 11.42
N VAL A 21 -12.24 -5.61 12.53
CA VAL A 21 -13.02 -5.76 13.77
C VAL A 21 -14.52 -5.54 13.51
N VAL A 22 -14.88 -4.53 12.71
CA VAL A 22 -16.29 -4.25 12.36
C VAL A 22 -16.95 -5.41 11.59
N ARG A 23 -16.19 -6.19 10.82
CA ARG A 23 -16.74 -7.34 10.08
C ARG A 23 -17.06 -8.54 10.97
N GLY A 24 -16.44 -8.63 12.16
CA GLY A 24 -16.72 -9.67 13.15
C GLY A 24 -16.35 -11.10 12.72
N GLU A 25 -15.57 -11.27 11.64
CA GLU A 25 -15.09 -12.58 11.19
C GLU A 25 -13.72 -12.93 11.80
N SER A 26 -13.34 -14.21 11.81
CA SER A 26 -12.01 -14.61 12.30
C SER A 26 -10.92 -14.35 11.26
N LEU A 27 -9.67 -14.13 11.70
CA LEU A 27 -8.51 -14.01 10.81
C LEU A 27 -8.34 -15.23 9.89
N GLY A 28 -8.71 -16.42 10.34
CA GLY A 28 -8.66 -17.64 9.53
C GLY A 28 -9.62 -17.57 8.33
N VAL A 29 -10.86 -17.12 8.56
CA VAL A 29 -11.87 -16.95 7.49
C VAL A 29 -11.45 -15.84 6.52
N LEU A 30 -10.95 -14.71 7.04
CA LEU A 30 -10.44 -13.63 6.19
C LEU A 30 -9.25 -14.08 5.35
N GLY A 31 -8.34 -14.85 5.95
CA GLY A 31 -7.16 -15.41 5.28
C GLY A 31 -7.53 -16.34 4.13
N GLN A 32 -8.54 -17.20 4.32
CA GLN A 32 -9.04 -18.08 3.24
C GLN A 32 -9.58 -17.31 2.05
N LYS A 33 -10.24 -16.15 2.26
CA LYS A 33 -10.79 -15.32 1.18
C LYS A 33 -9.71 -14.69 0.29
N GLY A 34 -8.52 -14.43 0.84
CA GLY A 34 -7.44 -13.73 0.13
C GLY A 34 -6.14 -14.52 -0.04
N GLY A 35 -6.10 -15.78 0.39
CA GLY A 35 -4.91 -16.63 0.28
C GLY A 35 -3.79 -16.29 1.27
N TRP A 36 -4.11 -15.74 2.44
CA TRP A 36 -3.14 -15.40 3.49
C TRP A 36 -3.29 -16.29 4.72
N SER A 37 -2.20 -16.52 5.43
CA SER A 37 -2.27 -17.16 6.75
C SER A 37 -2.81 -16.18 7.80
N ALA A 38 -3.46 -16.70 8.84
CA ALA A 38 -3.90 -15.88 9.97
C ALA A 38 -2.73 -15.14 10.66
N CYS A 39 -1.55 -15.78 10.72
CA CYS A 39 -0.34 -15.16 11.27
C CYS A 39 0.13 -13.96 10.43
N GLN A 40 0.11 -14.10 9.10
CA GLN A 40 0.45 -13.01 8.19
C GLN A 40 -0.51 -11.82 8.36
N LEU A 41 -1.82 -12.08 8.41
CA LEU A 41 -2.82 -11.05 8.65
C LEU A 41 -2.64 -10.37 10.02
N TYR A 42 -2.40 -11.15 11.07
CA TYR A 42 -2.10 -10.61 12.39
C TYR A 42 -0.91 -9.65 12.36
N ARG A 43 0.18 -10.02 11.69
CA ARG A 43 1.37 -9.15 11.57
C ARG A 43 1.07 -7.84 10.84
N TYR A 44 0.24 -7.87 9.80
CA TYR A 44 -0.20 -6.65 9.11
C TYR A 44 -1.06 -5.76 9.98
N PHE A 45 -2.02 -6.34 10.72
CA PHE A 45 -2.98 -5.57 11.51
C PHE A 45 -2.36 -5.04 12.81
N ALA A 46 -1.39 -5.76 13.37
CA ALA A 46 -0.63 -5.32 14.53
C ALA A 46 0.52 -4.34 14.19
N GLY A 47 0.70 -3.98 12.91
CA GLY A 47 1.79 -3.09 12.48
C GLY A 47 3.19 -3.69 12.66
N LEU A 48 3.29 -5.01 12.76
CA LEU A 48 4.56 -5.74 12.88
C LEU A 48 5.24 -5.93 11.52
N ASP A 49 4.43 -6.05 10.47
CA ASP A 49 4.85 -6.02 9.07
C ASP A 49 3.93 -5.08 8.28
N PHE A 50 4.41 -4.61 7.13
CA PHE A 50 3.61 -3.82 6.20
C PHE A 50 3.42 -4.55 4.87
N PRO A 51 2.18 -4.59 4.34
CA PRO A 51 1.92 -5.28 3.08
C PRO A 51 2.62 -4.59 1.91
N LYS A 52 2.84 -5.36 0.84
CA LYS A 52 3.13 -4.77 -0.48
C LYS A 52 1.85 -4.15 -1.07
N LEU A 53 2.00 -3.29 -2.08
CA LEU A 53 0.86 -2.57 -2.64
C LEU A 53 -0.18 -3.52 -3.25
N ASN A 54 0.22 -4.59 -3.96
CA ASN A 54 -0.75 -5.56 -4.47
C ASN A 54 -1.50 -6.29 -3.34
N THR A 55 -0.79 -6.63 -2.26
CA THR A 55 -1.41 -7.22 -1.07
C THR A 55 -2.37 -6.25 -0.39
N LEU A 56 -2.03 -4.96 -0.33
CA LEU A 56 -2.91 -3.91 0.20
C LEU A 56 -4.18 -3.78 -0.66
N THR A 57 -4.07 -3.79 -1.99
CA THR A 57 -5.22 -3.76 -2.90
C THR A 57 -6.13 -4.97 -2.68
N ALA A 58 -5.56 -6.16 -2.55
CA ALA A 58 -6.32 -7.37 -2.30
C ALA A 58 -7.00 -7.36 -0.92
N LEU A 59 -6.32 -6.88 0.13
CA LEU A 59 -6.92 -6.69 1.46
C LEU A 59 -8.08 -5.71 1.40
N ALA A 60 -7.90 -4.58 0.71
CA ALA A 60 -8.93 -3.57 0.51
C ALA A 60 -10.16 -4.16 -0.18
N LYS A 61 -9.96 -5.00 -1.19
CA LYS A 61 -11.03 -5.73 -1.89
C LYS A 61 -11.78 -6.69 -0.95
N VAL A 62 -11.07 -7.53 -0.20
CA VAL A 62 -11.70 -8.50 0.72
C VAL A 62 -12.49 -7.78 1.83
N LEU A 63 -11.96 -6.65 2.31
CA LEU A 63 -12.59 -5.84 3.35
C LEU A 63 -13.68 -4.88 2.81
N ASP A 64 -13.85 -4.81 1.48
CA ASP A 64 -14.72 -3.86 0.77
C ASP A 64 -14.49 -2.39 1.16
N VAL A 65 -13.24 -1.96 1.05
CA VAL A 65 -12.81 -0.58 1.28
C VAL A 65 -11.88 -0.10 0.17
N SER A 66 -11.85 1.21 -0.07
CA SER A 66 -10.94 1.81 -1.04
C SER A 66 -9.50 1.84 -0.51
N VAL A 67 -8.54 1.62 -1.41
CA VAL A 67 -7.11 1.71 -1.07
C VAL A 67 -6.72 3.14 -0.71
N CYS A 68 -7.30 4.15 -1.39
CA CYS A 68 -7.08 5.55 -1.05
C CYS A 68 -7.44 5.82 0.42
N TRP A 69 -8.62 5.37 0.88
CA TRP A 69 -9.03 5.53 2.28
C TRP A 69 -8.07 4.83 3.26
N LEU A 70 -7.55 3.66 2.91
CA LEU A 70 -6.55 2.96 3.71
C LEU A 70 -5.22 3.74 3.80
N ILE A 71 -4.89 4.56 2.80
CA ILE A 71 -3.67 5.35 2.74
C ILE A 71 -3.85 6.74 3.37
N ASP A 72 -4.88 7.49 2.95
CA ASP A 72 -5.05 8.92 3.27
C ASP A 72 -5.90 9.19 4.54
N GLY A 73 -6.86 8.32 4.82
CA GLY A 73 -7.72 8.39 6.01
C GLY A 73 -8.92 9.31 5.82
N GLY A 74 -9.18 9.72 4.57
CA GLY A 74 -10.30 10.57 4.21
C GLY A 74 -11.64 9.86 4.30
N GLN A 75 -12.51 10.07 3.32
CA GLN A 75 -13.82 9.46 3.32
C GLN A 75 -13.72 7.96 3.02
N LYS A 76 -14.24 7.11 3.92
CA LYS A 76 -14.37 5.67 3.68
C LYS A 76 -15.30 5.44 2.49
N ARG A 77 -14.82 4.69 1.49
CA ARG A 77 -15.56 4.33 0.28
C ARG A 77 -15.42 2.83 0.02
N PRO A 78 -16.38 2.20 -0.67
CA PRO A 78 -16.26 0.81 -1.11
C PRO A 78 -15.03 0.60 -2.00
N HIS A 79 -14.63 -0.66 -2.14
CA HIS A 79 -13.51 -1.00 -3.01
C HIS A 79 -13.81 -0.61 -4.47
N GLN A 80 -12.79 -0.11 -5.16
CA GLN A 80 -12.82 0.12 -6.61
C GLN A 80 -11.57 -0.52 -7.21
N ASN A 81 -11.75 -1.24 -8.32
CA ASN A 81 -10.64 -1.84 -9.06
C ASN A 81 -9.62 -0.76 -9.39
N SER A 82 -8.38 -1.02 -9.00
CA SER A 82 -7.28 -0.06 -9.10
C SER A 82 -6.02 -0.80 -9.47
N LYS A 83 -5.25 -0.25 -10.42
CA LYS A 83 -3.92 -0.71 -10.78
C LYS A 83 -2.86 0.20 -10.17
N ILE A 84 -1.68 -0.34 -9.90
CA ILE A 84 -0.56 0.45 -9.42
C ILE A 84 0.13 1.08 -10.63
N ASP A 85 0.32 2.39 -10.57
CA ASP A 85 1.08 3.17 -11.53
C ASP A 85 2.54 3.28 -11.10
N PHE A 86 3.36 2.34 -11.58
CA PHE A 86 4.80 2.39 -11.38
C PHE A 86 5.48 3.43 -12.27
N ASP A 87 4.84 3.95 -13.32
CA ASP A 87 5.45 4.94 -14.20
C ASP A 87 5.72 6.24 -13.44
N THR A 88 4.83 6.62 -12.53
CA THR A 88 5.05 7.71 -11.56
C THR A 88 6.36 7.51 -10.79
N ILE A 89 6.63 6.31 -10.28
CA ILE A 89 7.87 6.00 -9.53
C ILE A 89 9.13 5.93 -10.41
N ILE A 90 8.98 5.50 -11.66
CA ILE A 90 10.10 5.31 -12.59
C ILE A 90 10.54 6.65 -13.22
N ASN A 91 9.60 7.55 -13.49
CA ASN A 91 9.82 8.72 -14.33
C ASN A 91 9.89 10.04 -13.57
N ASP A 92 9.32 10.12 -12.37
CA ASP A 92 9.36 11.37 -11.63
C ASP A 92 10.76 11.69 -11.14
N LYS A 93 11.05 12.99 -11.16
CA LYS A 93 12.32 13.55 -10.72
C LYS A 93 12.10 14.23 -9.37
N PRO A 94 12.99 14.00 -8.39
CA PRO A 94 12.85 14.66 -7.10
C PRO A 94 13.00 16.16 -7.31
N LYS A 95 12.08 16.95 -6.76
CA LYS A 95 12.07 18.40 -6.99
C LYS A 95 13.34 19.09 -6.47
N ASN A 96 13.92 18.62 -5.35
CA ASN A 96 15.03 19.30 -4.66
C ASN A 96 15.91 18.38 -3.76
N LYS A 97 15.87 17.05 -3.94
CA LYS A 97 16.59 16.10 -3.08
C LYS A 97 17.31 15.05 -3.92
N SER A 98 18.50 14.61 -3.49
CA SER A 98 19.12 13.42 -4.09
C SER A 98 18.27 12.20 -3.79
N VAL A 99 17.98 11.38 -4.81
CA VAL A 99 17.24 10.12 -4.61
C VAL A 99 18.14 9.17 -3.80
N PRO A 100 17.69 8.62 -2.65
CA PRO A 100 18.48 7.65 -1.90
C PRO A 100 18.80 6.39 -2.73
N PRO A 101 19.97 5.74 -2.52
CA PRO A 101 20.36 4.54 -3.29
C PRO A 101 19.33 3.41 -3.29
N LYS A 102 18.60 3.25 -2.18
CA LYS A 102 17.51 2.25 -2.06
C LYS A 102 16.41 2.49 -3.09
N LEU A 103 15.95 3.75 -3.26
CA LEU A 103 14.90 4.07 -4.22
C LEU A 103 15.42 4.05 -5.65
N GLN A 104 16.67 4.47 -5.89
CA GLN A 104 17.31 4.29 -7.21
C GLN A 104 17.32 2.82 -7.64
N THR A 105 17.67 1.92 -6.71
CA THR A 105 17.67 0.47 -6.94
C THR A 105 16.27 -0.04 -7.26
N ILE A 106 15.26 0.41 -6.52
CA ILE A 106 13.87 0.00 -6.74
C ILE A 106 13.36 0.51 -8.09
N SER A 107 13.54 1.80 -8.42
CA SER A 107 13.13 2.36 -9.71
C SER A 107 13.85 1.66 -10.88
N SER A 108 15.13 1.32 -10.74
CA SER A 108 15.87 0.53 -11.75
C SER A 108 15.27 -0.88 -11.91
N ARG A 109 14.99 -1.59 -10.82
CA ARG A 109 14.41 -2.94 -10.88
C ARG A 109 12.99 -2.94 -11.47
N LEU A 110 12.18 -1.94 -11.15
CA LEU A 110 10.86 -1.73 -11.77
C LEU A 110 11.01 -1.49 -13.28
N ARG A 111 11.91 -0.57 -13.68
CA ARG A 111 12.17 -0.24 -15.09
C ARG A 111 12.61 -1.44 -15.93
N HIS A 112 13.40 -2.35 -15.36
CA HIS A 112 13.88 -3.54 -16.05
C HIS A 112 13.00 -4.79 -15.83
N GLY A 113 11.82 -4.65 -15.21
CA GLY A 113 10.88 -5.75 -14.98
C GLY A 113 11.35 -6.79 -13.97
N HIS A 114 12.45 -6.55 -13.24
CA HIS A 114 12.95 -7.43 -12.18
C HIS A 114 12.12 -7.31 -10.89
N GLN A 115 11.27 -6.29 -10.81
CA GLN A 115 10.35 -6.05 -9.70
C GLN A 115 9.02 -5.58 -10.27
N GLN A 116 7.90 -6.07 -9.71
CA GLN A 116 6.54 -5.76 -10.17
C GLN A 116 5.65 -5.26 -9.01
N ASP A 117 6.23 -5.07 -7.83
CA ASP A 117 5.52 -4.65 -6.63
C ASP A 117 6.49 -3.97 -5.67
N ILE A 118 5.98 -3.10 -4.79
CA ILE A 118 6.77 -2.42 -3.77
C ILE A 118 6.08 -2.54 -2.41
N SER A 119 6.85 -2.39 -1.33
CA SER A 119 6.26 -2.28 0.00
C SER A 119 5.50 -0.96 0.16
N LEU A 120 4.45 -0.97 0.99
CA LEU A 120 3.75 0.25 1.42
C LEU A 120 4.74 1.30 1.98
N MET A 121 5.75 0.84 2.73
CA MET A 121 6.83 1.70 3.22
C MET A 121 7.58 2.41 2.09
N THR A 122 7.83 1.74 0.97
CA THR A 122 8.52 2.33 -0.18
C THR A 122 7.65 3.40 -0.84
N ALA A 123 6.33 3.19 -0.88
CA ALA A 123 5.40 4.19 -1.39
C ALA A 123 5.41 5.47 -0.53
N PHE A 124 5.52 5.35 0.80
CA PHE A 124 5.64 6.52 1.68
C PHE A 124 7.02 7.18 1.65
N ASP A 125 8.10 6.41 1.53
CA ASP A 125 9.44 6.95 1.29
C ASP A 125 9.44 7.81 0.00
N TYR A 126 8.68 7.38 -1.01
CA TYR A 126 8.49 8.12 -2.26
C TYR A 126 7.65 9.39 -2.05
N GLU A 127 6.51 9.29 -1.34
CA GLU A 127 5.67 10.46 -1.02
C GLU A 127 6.47 11.59 -0.36
N GLU A 128 7.31 11.27 0.63
CA GLU A 128 8.14 12.23 1.35
C GLU A 128 9.21 12.93 0.46
N LEU A 129 9.70 12.23 -0.56
CA LEU A 129 10.79 12.71 -1.40
C LEU A 129 10.30 13.48 -2.63
N PHE A 130 9.18 13.05 -3.21
CA PHE A 130 8.66 13.56 -4.47
C PHE A 130 7.47 14.51 -4.26
N ASP A 131 6.94 14.61 -3.03
CA ASP A 131 5.76 15.43 -2.72
C ASP A 131 4.54 14.98 -3.54
N ILE A 132 4.39 13.66 -3.66
CA ILE A 132 3.32 12.99 -4.40
C ILE A 132 2.67 12.00 -3.44
N SER A 133 1.41 12.24 -3.11
CA SER A 133 0.67 11.40 -2.18
C SER A 133 0.61 9.94 -2.67
N ALA A 134 0.87 8.98 -1.78
CA ALA A 134 0.95 7.56 -2.13
C ALA A 134 -0.35 6.99 -2.69
N ASP A 135 -1.51 7.61 -2.43
CA ASP A 135 -2.78 7.23 -3.06
C ASP A 135 -2.78 7.44 -4.58
N LYS A 136 -1.97 8.38 -5.08
CA LYS A 136 -1.83 8.67 -6.52
C LYS A 136 -1.15 7.57 -7.30
N LEU A 137 -0.46 6.67 -6.60
CA LEU A 137 0.07 5.44 -7.21
C LEU A 137 -1.03 4.46 -7.60
N PHE A 138 -2.29 4.68 -7.19
CA PHE A 138 -3.41 3.81 -7.52
C PHE A 138 -4.32 4.50 -8.55
N ILE A 139 -4.27 4.03 -9.79
CA ILE A 139 -5.15 4.50 -10.87
C ILE A 139 -6.37 3.58 -10.94
N ARG A 140 -7.57 4.18 -10.99
CA ARG A 140 -8.81 3.44 -11.20
C ARG A 140 -8.76 2.69 -12.53
N GLU A 141 -9.12 1.43 -12.51
CA GLU A 141 -9.40 0.68 -13.74
C GLU A 141 -10.78 1.12 -14.23
N GLN A 142 -10.85 1.71 -15.42
CA GLN A 142 -12.13 1.88 -16.10
C GLN A 142 -12.61 0.48 -16.47
N GLY A 143 -13.79 0.09 -15.98
CA GLY A 143 -14.37 -1.20 -16.29
C GLY A 143 -14.64 -1.32 -17.79
N GLU A 144 -14.23 -2.44 -18.37
CA GLU A 144 -14.84 -3.01 -19.58
C GLU A 144 -16.31 -3.39 -19.32
#